data_AF-A0A101X282-F1
#
_entry.id   AF-A0A101X282-F1
#
_cell.length_a   1.000
_cell.length_b   1.000
_cell.length_c   1.000
_cell.angle_alpha   90.00
_cell.angle_beta   90.00
_cell.angle_gamma   90.00
#
_symmetry.space_group_name_H-M   'P 1'
#
loop_
_entity.id
_entity.type
_entity.pdbx_description
1 polymer ?
#
loop_
_entity_poly.entity_id
_entity_poly.type
_entity_poly.pdbx_seq_one_letter_code
_entity_poly.pdbx_strand_id
1 'polypeptide(L)' 'MAPERMVMRIYHTAFTSMKKAREYGVILVNPRLTSTECPIHGVKINYQPDGSNAPRVSRCPMGGELRHRDAASLHNLKKS' A
#
# COMPACT_ATOMS: atom_id res chain seq x y z
N MET A 1 -10.06 2.31 30.68
CA MET A 1 -8.77 1.99 30.01
C MET A 1 -8.54 3.08 28.97
N ALA A 2 -7.58 3.98 29.21
CA ALA A 2 -7.44 5.17 28.38
C ALA A 2 -6.90 4.82 26.96
N PRO A 3 -7.49 5.37 25.89
CA PRO A 3 -7.22 4.98 24.49
C PRO A 3 -5.74 5.19 24.08
N GLU A 4 -5.07 6.16 24.69
CA GLU A 4 -3.66 6.47 24.50
C GLU A 4 -2.70 5.30 24.82
N ARG A 5 -3.02 4.50 25.85
CA ARG A 5 -2.20 3.32 26.21
C ARG A 5 -2.31 2.21 25.17
N MET A 6 -3.44 2.10 24.48
CA MET A 6 -3.66 1.09 23.44
C MET A 6 -2.92 1.46 22.14
N VAL A 7 -2.96 2.74 21.75
CA VAL A 7 -2.23 3.23 20.56
C VAL A 7 -0.72 3.01 20.72
N MET A 8 -0.16 3.35 21.88
CA MET A 8 1.27 3.13 22.16
C MET A 8 1.66 1.65 22.08
N ARG A 9 0.78 0.73 22.53
CA ARG A 9 1.02 -0.72 22.42
C ARG A 9 1.01 -1.21 20.97
N ILE A 10 0.07 -0.71 20.15
CA ILE A 10 -0.01 -1.06 18.73
C ILE A 10 1.25 -0.57 18.01
N TYR A 11 1.66 0.68 18.26
CA TYR A 11 2.91 1.24 17.75
C TYR A 11 4.12 0.39 18.16
N HIS A 12 4.28 0.12 19.46
CA HIS A 12 5.45 -0.60 19.96
C HIS A 12 5.56 -2.01 19.37
N THR A 13 4.42 -2.71 19.25
CA THR A 13 4.36 -4.06 18.65
C THR A 13 4.73 -4.02 17.16
N ALA A 14 4.16 -3.09 16.39
CA ALA A 14 4.42 -2.98 14.95
C ALA A 14 5.90 -2.65 14.65
N PHE A 15 6.50 -1.71 15.38
CA PHE A 15 7.90 -1.33 15.17
C PHE A 15 8.89 -2.40 15.63
N THR A 16 8.57 -3.15 16.69
CA THR A 16 9.41 -4.27 17.14
C THR A 16 9.45 -5.38 16.10
N SER A 17 8.31 -5.69 15.48
CA SER A 17 8.23 -6.68 14.39
C SER A 17 9.05 -6.26 13.16
N MET A 18 9.03 -4.98 12.79
CA MET A 18 9.85 -4.46 11.69
C MET A 18 11.36 -4.56 11.98
N LYS A 19 11.79 -4.34 13.23
CA LYS A 19 13.19 -4.53 13.63
C LYS A 19 13.63 -5.99 13.51
N LYS A 20 12.81 -6.93 14.00
CA LYS A 20 13.07 -8.37 13.87
C LYS A 20 13.13 -8.80 12.40
N ALA A 21 12.25 -8.26 11.55
CA ALA A 21 12.26 -8.60 10.13
C ALA A 21 13.62 -8.30 9.45
N ARG A 22 14.33 -7.25 9.89
CA ARG A 22 15.70 -6.94 9.38
C ARG A 22 16.71 -8.03 9.74
N GLU A 23 16.55 -8.72 10.87
CA GLU A 23 17.41 -9.85 11.27
C GLU A 23 17.28 -11.03 10.29
N TYR A 24 16.10 -11.20 9.70
CA TYR A 24 15.81 -12.21 8.66
C TYR A 24 16.10 -11.70 7.23
N GLY A 25 16.79 -10.57 7.08
CA GLY A 25 17.13 -10.01 5.77
C GLY A 25 15.98 -9.31 5.05
N VAL A 26 14.87 -9.00 5.75
CA VAL A 26 13.78 -8.22 5.16
C VAL A 26 14.22 -6.77 4.97
N ILE A 27 14.13 -6.29 3.74
CA ILE A 27 14.50 -4.93 3.35
C ILE A 27 13.32 -3.96 3.50
N LEU A 28 13.61 -2.74 3.94
CA LEU A 28 12.65 -1.64 3.91
C LEU A 28 12.66 -1.02 2.52
N VAL A 29 11.52 -1.07 1.84
CA VAL A 29 11.30 -0.42 0.54
C VAL A 29 10.50 0.86 0.72
N ASN A 30 10.75 1.86 -0.12
CA ASN A 30 9.99 3.10 -0.09
C ASN A 30 8.61 2.90 -0.73
N PRO A 31 7.49 2.98 0.02
CA PRO A 31 6.16 2.70 -0.52
C PRO A 31 5.50 3.90 -1.21
N ARG A 32 6.25 4.98 -1.47
CA ARG A 32 5.66 6.24 -1.95
C ARG A 32 5.07 6.07 -3.35
N LEU A 33 3.80 6.46 -3.50
CA LEU A 33 3.04 6.52 -4.77
C LEU A 33 2.87 5.19 -5.52
N THR A 34 3.18 4.07 -4.89
CA THR A 34 3.10 2.74 -5.52
C THR A 34 1.66 2.30 -5.83
N SER A 35 0.67 2.87 -5.17
CA SER A 35 -0.74 2.54 -5.40
C SER A 35 -1.40 3.34 -6.53
N THR A 36 -0.79 4.45 -6.92
CA THR A 36 -1.39 5.44 -7.83
C THR A 36 -0.98 5.28 -9.28
N GLU A 37 -0.07 4.36 -9.59
CA GLU A 37 0.44 4.13 -10.93
C GLU A 37 0.04 2.74 -11.44
N CYS A 38 -0.29 2.66 -12.72
CA CYS A 38 -0.57 1.40 -13.36
C CYS A 38 0.71 0.58 -13.46
N PRO A 39 0.75 -0.64 -12.92
CA PRO A 39 1.94 -1.45 -12.95
C PRO A 39 2.43 -1.81 -14.35
N ILE A 40 1.57 -1.81 -15.36
CA ILE A 40 1.95 -2.19 -16.73
C ILE A 40 2.34 -0.96 -17.55
N HIS A 41 1.52 0.09 -17.49
CA HIS A 41 1.64 1.25 -18.37
C HIS A 41 2.34 2.45 -17.74
N GLY A 42 2.59 2.45 -16.43
CA GLY A 42 3.19 3.58 -15.70
C GLY A 42 2.32 4.83 -15.61
N VAL A 43 1.06 4.77 -16.08
CA VAL A 43 0.14 5.91 -16.05
C VAL A 43 -0.54 6.05 -14.70
N LYS A 44 -0.81 7.29 -14.29
CA LYS A 44 -1.57 7.57 -13.06
C LYS A 44 -2.97 6.97 -13.15
N ILE A 45 -3.35 6.20 -12.15
CA ILE A 45 -4.70 5.66 -12.01
C ILE A 45 -5.49 6.51 -11.00
N ASN A 46 -6.71 6.88 -11.38
CA ASN A 46 -7.63 7.56 -10.50
C ASN A 46 -8.65 6.57 -9.92
N TYR A 47 -8.65 6.41 -8.60
CA TYR A 47 -9.65 5.59 -7.91
C TYR A 47 -10.88 6.46 -7.65
N GLN A 48 -11.90 6.31 -8.49
CA GLN A 48 -13.14 7.04 -8.31
C GLN A 48 -13.92 6.48 -7.11
N PRO A 49 -14.55 7.33 -6.29
CA PRO A 49 -15.32 6.87 -5.14
C PRO A 49 -16.59 6.13 -5.60
N ASP A 50 -16.63 4.81 -5.41
CA ASP A 50 -17.78 3.95 -5.75
C ASP A 50 -18.88 3.99 -4.68
N GLY A 51 -19.13 5.16 -4.05
CA GLY A 51 -19.99 5.29 -2.87
C GLY A 51 -19.36 4.82 -1.55
N SER A 52 -18.08 4.42 -1.59
CA SER A 52 -17.26 4.14 -0.40
C SER A 52 -16.16 5.19 -0.23
N ASN A 53 -15.77 5.48 1.01
CA ASN A 53 -14.70 6.43 1.31
C ASN A 53 -13.30 5.95 0.90
N ALA A 54 -13.16 4.71 0.44
CA ALA A 54 -11.88 4.11 0.10
C ALA A 54 -12.01 3.16 -1.11
N PRO A 55 -12.17 3.70 -2.33
CA PRO A 55 -12.31 2.89 -3.53
C PRO A 55 -11.09 1.99 -3.75
N ARG A 56 -11.34 0.68 -3.80
CA ARG A 56 -10.31 -0.36 -3.81
C ARG A 56 -9.93 -0.81 -5.21
N VAL A 57 -10.80 -0.59 -6.20
CA VAL A 57 -10.58 -1.00 -7.59
C VAL A 57 -10.60 0.24 -8.46
N SER A 58 -9.78 0.25 -9.50
CA SER A 58 -9.77 1.33 -10.49
C SER A 58 -9.48 0.76 -11.87
N ARG A 59 -9.85 1.53 -12.90
CA ARG A 59 -9.61 1.18 -14.28
C ARG A 59 -8.40 1.94 -14.80
N CYS A 60 -7.46 1.23 -15.44
CA CYS A 60 -6.34 1.86 -16.11
C CYS A 60 -6.85 2.74 -17.27
N PRO A 61 -6.45 4.02 -17.37
CA PRO A 61 -6.92 4.90 -18.44
C PRO A 61 -6.33 4.56 -19.82
N MET A 62 -5.18 3.86 -19.87
CA MET A 62 -4.52 3.48 -21.13
C MET A 62 -5.00 2.11 -21.64
N GLY A 63 -4.91 1.07 -20.81
CA GLY A 63 -5.25 -0.30 -21.20
C GLY A 63 -6.66 -0.76 -20.82
N GLY A 64 -7.41 0.03 -20.05
CA GLY A 64 -8.78 -0.31 -19.65
C GLY A 64 -8.91 -1.46 -18.64
N GLU A 65 -7.82 -2.03 -18.16
CA GLU A 65 -7.80 -3.13 -17.19
C GLU A 65 -8.24 -2.66 -15.79
N LEU A 66 -8.92 -3.54 -15.05
CA LEU A 66 -9.25 -3.31 -13.66
C LEU A 66 -8.11 -3.73 -12.74
N ARG A 67 -7.78 -2.88 -11.78
CA ARG A 67 -6.69 -3.09 -10.82
C ARG A 67 -7.15 -2.79 -9.40
N HIS A 68 -6.90 -3.75 -8.51
CA HIS A 68 -7.04 -3.54 -7.07
C HIS A 68 -5.85 -2.73 -6.54
N ARG A 69 -6.12 -1.79 -5.64
CA ARG A 69 -5.14 -0.83 -5.10
C ARG A 69 -3.94 -1.53 -4.48
N ASP A 70 -4.18 -2.55 -3.66
CA ASP A 70 -3.11 -3.27 -2.97
C ASP A 70 -2.30 -4.14 -3.96
N ALA A 71 -2.96 -4.69 -4.98
CA ALA A 71 -2.28 -5.47 -6.02
C ALA A 71 -1.37 -4.59 -6.89
N ALA A 72 -1.82 -3.40 -7.27
CA ALA A 72 -1.00 -2.41 -7.98
C ALA A 72 0.21 -1.99 -7.12
N SER A 73 -0.01 -1.73 -5.83
CA SER A 73 1.03 -1.32 -4.88
C SER A 73 2.15 -2.37 -4.77
N LEU A 74 1.79 -3.63 -4.55
CA LEU A 74 2.77 -4.73 -4.44
C LEU A 74 3.54 -4.95 -5.74
N HIS A 75 2.86 -4.83 -6.88
CA HIS A 75 3.52 -4.98 -8.17
C HIS A 75 4.54 -3.86 -8.43
N ASN A 76 4.19 -2.62 -8.09
CA ASN A 76 5.09 -1.48 -8.25
C ASN A 76 6.27 -1.53 -7.27
N LEU A 77 6.04 -2.00 -6.03
CA LEU A 77 7.11 -2.24 -5.06
C LEU A 77 8.12 -3.28 -5.55
N LYS A 78 7.69 -4.32 -6.28
CA LYS A 78 8.59 -5.32 -6.86
C LYS A 78 9.49 -4.74 -7.97
N LYS A 79 9.07 -3.65 -8.60
CA LYS A 79 9.83 -2.96 -9.66
C LYS A 79 10.79 -1.89 -9.13
N SER A 80 10.67 -1.53 -7.85
CA SER A 80 11.42 -0.44 -7.20
C SER A 80 12.80 -0.87 -6.73
#